data_AF-A0AAV9S3E5-F1
#
_entry.id   AF-A0AAV9S3E5-F1
#
_cell.length_a   1.000
_cell.length_b   1.000
_cell.length_c   1.000
_cell.angle_alpha   90.00
_cell.angle_beta   90.00
_cell.angle_gamma   90.00
#
_symmetry.space_group_name_H-M   'P 1'
#
loop_
_entity.id
_entity.type
_entity.pdbx_description
1 polymer ?
#
loop_
_entity_poly.entity_id
_entity_poly.type
_entity_poly.pdbx_seq_one_letter_code
_entity_poly.pdbx_strand_id
1 'polypeptide(L)'
;MAHYRASDSKREHFRRYLEKTGVVDSLTSVFVSLYEQQEKPAKALEFVKQHLGAVGLASADTENLQQEVSDLRQRCARLEEENKDLKERLQQYEPASEDGGAAN
;
A
#
# COMPACT_ATOMS: atom_id res chain seq x y z
N MET A 1 -32.68 -10.26 -30.93
CA MET A 1 -31.76 -9.51 -30.05
C MET A 1 -30.66 -8.92 -30.93
N ALA A 2 -30.53 -7.59 -30.97
CA ALA A 2 -29.62 -6.93 -31.88
C ALA A 2 -28.17 -7.20 -31.48
N HIS A 3 -27.45 -7.94 -32.32
CA HIS A 3 -26.00 -8.04 -32.23
C HIS A 3 -25.41 -6.68 -32.61
N TYR A 4 -25.15 -5.84 -31.61
CA TYR A 4 -24.30 -4.66 -31.77
C TYR A 4 -22.88 -5.13 -32.08
N ARG A 5 -22.60 -5.40 -33.36
CA ARG A 5 -21.24 -5.41 -33.90
C ARG A 5 -20.76 -3.97 -33.87
N ALA A 6 -20.42 -3.48 -32.67
CA ALA A 6 -19.48 -2.39 -32.54
C ALA A 6 -18.31 -2.71 -33.47
N SER A 7 -17.89 -1.74 -34.30
CA SER A 7 -16.69 -1.91 -35.14
C SER A 7 -15.55 -2.38 -34.25
N ASP A 8 -14.72 -3.30 -34.74
CA ASP A 8 -13.67 -3.91 -33.91
C ASP A 8 -12.77 -2.86 -33.24
N SER A 9 -12.59 -1.70 -33.88
CA SER A 9 -11.96 -0.52 -33.30
C SER A 9 -12.64 -0.01 -32.02
N LYS A 10 -13.98 0.15 -31.99
CA LYS A 10 -14.70 0.60 -30.78
C LYS A 10 -14.59 -0.43 -29.64
N ARG A 11 -14.61 -1.72 -29.97
CA ARG A 11 -14.43 -2.81 -28.98
C ARG A 11 -13.01 -2.81 -28.40
N GLU A 12 -12.01 -2.62 -29.26
CA GLU A 12 -10.61 -2.53 -28.85
C GLU A 12 -10.39 -1.34 -27.91
N HIS A 13 -10.87 -0.14 -28.29
CA HIS A 13 -10.76 1.05 -27.43
C HIS A 13 -11.40 0.83 -26.06
N PHE A 14 -12.57 0.19 -26.01
CA PHE A 14 -13.22 -0.11 -24.74
C PHE A 14 -12.43 -1.13 -23.91
N ARG A 15 -11.86 -2.17 -24.53
CA ARG A 15 -10.99 -3.12 -23.83
C ARG A 15 -9.75 -2.42 -23.25
N ARG A 16 -9.07 -1.60 -24.05
CA ARG A 16 -7.92 -0.80 -23.63
C ARG A 16 -8.26 0.16 -22.50
N TYR A 17 -9.46 0.75 -22.54
CA TYR A 17 -9.94 1.58 -21.46
C TYR A 17 -10.07 0.79 -20.16
N LEU A 18 -10.72 -0.39 -20.18
CA LEU A 18 -10.89 -1.23 -18.99
C LEU A 18 -9.54 -1.75 -18.44
N GLU A 19 -8.59 -2.07 -19.31
CA GLU A 19 -7.22 -2.42 -18.94
C GLU A 19 -6.53 -1.22 -18.27
N LYS A 20 -6.54 -0.05 -18.93
CA LYS A 20 -5.86 1.17 -18.45
C LYS A 20 -6.43 1.68 -17.13
N THR A 21 -7.73 1.51 -16.89
CA THR A 21 -8.38 1.94 -15.64
C THR A 21 -8.34 0.88 -14.55
N GLY A 22 -7.70 -0.27 -14.76
CA GLY A 22 -7.54 -1.32 -13.76
C GLY A 22 -8.82 -2.10 -13.43
N VAL A 23 -9.89 -1.94 -14.24
CA VAL A 23 -11.16 -2.67 -14.06
C VAL A 23 -10.93 -4.17 -14.28
N VAL A 24 -10.11 -4.52 -15.28
CA VAL A 24 -9.77 -5.91 -15.58
C VAL A 24 -9.01 -6.54 -14.42
N ASP A 25 -8.03 -5.85 -13.86
CA ASP A 25 -7.21 -6.36 -12.75
C ASP A 25 -8.05 -6.54 -11.48
N SER A 26 -8.92 -5.59 -11.18
CA SER A 26 -9.85 -5.65 -10.05
C SER A 26 -10.81 -6.85 -10.16
N LEU A 27 -11.43 -7.04 -11.33
CA LEU A 27 -12.29 -8.19 -11.59
C LEU A 27 -11.51 -9.50 -11.47
N THR A 28 -10.31 -9.55 -12.03
CA THR A 28 -9.43 -10.72 -12.00
C THR A 28 -9.08 -11.11 -10.56
N SER A 29 -8.70 -10.13 -9.73
CA SER A 29 -8.39 -10.34 -8.31
C SER A 29 -9.57 -10.93 -7.51
N VAL A 30 -10.80 -10.43 -7.74
CA VAL A 30 -12.01 -10.96 -7.08
C VAL A 30 -12.30 -12.40 -7.52
N PHE A 31 -12.13 -12.71 -8.82
CA PHE A 31 -12.31 -14.07 -9.31
C PHE A 31 -11.24 -15.04 -8.83
N VAL A 32 -9.99 -14.59 -8.70
CA VAL A 32 -8.91 -15.38 -8.07
C VAL A 32 -9.26 -15.65 -6.61
N SER A 33 -9.70 -14.63 -5.86
CA SER A 33 -10.12 -14.78 -4.46
C SER A 33 -11.27 -15.78 -4.29
N LEU A 34 -12.22 -15.79 -5.23
CA LEU A 34 -13.30 -16.78 -5.28
C LEU A 34 -12.79 -18.18 -5.64
N TYR A 35 -11.81 -18.26 -6.55
CA TYR A 35 -11.17 -19.50 -6.96
C TYR A 35 -10.32 -20.13 -5.85
N GLU A 36 -9.71 -19.33 -4.98
CA GLU A 36 -8.88 -19.80 -3.87
C GLU A 36 -9.67 -20.21 -2.62
N GLN A 37 -10.97 -19.88 -2.54
CA GLN A 37 -11.82 -20.34 -1.43
C GLN A 37 -11.82 -21.87 -1.34
N GLN A 38 -11.43 -22.40 -0.17
CA GLN A 38 -11.41 -23.84 0.14
C GLN A 38 -12.80 -24.47 -0.03
N GLU A 39 -13.84 -23.77 0.43
CA GLU A 39 -15.24 -24.12 0.18
C GLU A 39 -15.87 -23.06 -0.73
N LYS A 40 -16.44 -23.49 -1.87
CA LYS A 40 -17.08 -22.55 -2.78
C LYS A 40 -18.36 -22.00 -2.13
N PRO A 41 -18.51 -20.67 -2.02
CA PRO A 41 -19.69 -20.09 -1.43
C PRO A 41 -20.93 -20.47 -2.26
N ALA A 42 -21.97 -20.96 -1.60
CA ALA A 42 -23.24 -21.32 -2.24
C ALA A 42 -23.87 -20.13 -3.01
N LYS A 43 -23.55 -18.90 -2.59
CA LYS A 43 -23.95 -17.64 -3.25
C LYS A 43 -22.74 -16.92 -3.86
N ALA A 44 -22.10 -17.54 -4.84
CA ALA A 44 -20.92 -16.98 -5.52
C ALA A 44 -21.13 -15.55 -6.07
N LEU A 45 -22.33 -15.24 -6.58
CA LEU A 45 -22.64 -13.90 -7.08
C LEU A 45 -22.63 -12.83 -5.97
N GLU A 46 -23.11 -13.18 -4.78
CA GLU A 46 -23.09 -12.26 -3.63
C GLU A 46 -21.68 -12.03 -3.12
N PHE A 47 -20.84 -13.08 -3.12
CA PHE A 47 -19.42 -12.97 -2.82
C PHE A 47 -18.74 -11.95 -3.75
N VAL A 48 -18.96 -12.09 -5.06
CA VAL A 48 -18.37 -11.21 -6.08
C VAL A 48 -18.81 -9.75 -5.88
N LYS A 49 -20.11 -9.50 -5.65
CA LYS A 49 -20.63 -8.15 -5.39
C LYS A 49 -19.99 -7.48 -4.17
N GLN A 50 -19.85 -8.22 -3.08
CA GLN A 50 -19.25 -7.71 -1.84
C GLN A 50 -17.77 -7.38 -2.02
N HIS A 51 -17.02 -8.28 -2.66
CA HIS A 51 -15.58 -8.10 -2.85
C HIS A 51 -15.27 -7.00 -3.88
N LEU A 52 -16.08 -6.84 -4.93
CA LEU A 52 -15.96 -5.70 -5.85
C LEU A 52 -16.19 -4.35 -5.16
N GLY A 53 -17.13 -4.26 -4.23
CA GLY A 53 -17.37 -3.04 -3.44
C GLY A 53 -16.22 -2.71 -2.48
N ALA A 54 -15.54 -3.73 -1.95
CA ALA A 54 -14.40 -3.58 -1.05
C ALA A 54 -13.09 -3.22 -1.76
N VAL A 55 -12.87 -3.73 -2.98
CA VAL A 55 -11.64 -3.49 -3.78
C VAL A 55 -11.42 -2.00 -4.06
N GLY A 56 -12.49 -1.22 -4.29
CA GLY A 56 -12.37 0.22 -4.57
C GLY A 56 -11.88 1.06 -3.38
N LEU A 57 -12.18 0.66 -2.15
CA LEU A 57 -11.72 1.33 -0.93
C LEU A 57 -10.31 0.83 -0.55
N ALA A 58 -10.11 -0.50 -0.63
CA ALA A 58 -8.85 -1.10 -0.26
C ALA A 58 -7.69 -0.63 -1.14
N SER A 59 -7.86 -0.47 -2.46
CA SER A 59 -6.74 -0.12 -3.35
C SER A 59 -6.17 1.27 -3.08
N ALA A 60 -7.02 2.30 -2.97
CA ALA A 60 -6.58 3.67 -2.75
C ALA A 60 -6.03 3.87 -1.32
N ASP A 61 -6.70 3.28 -0.32
CA ASP A 61 -6.23 3.35 1.06
C ASP A 61 -4.92 2.58 1.24
N THR A 62 -4.75 1.43 0.58
CA THR A 62 -3.51 0.65 0.66
C THR A 62 -2.34 1.39 0.02
N GLU A 63 -2.54 2.04 -1.12
CA GLU A 63 -1.48 2.83 -1.80
C GLU A 63 -1.08 4.04 -0.95
N ASN A 64 -2.06 4.77 -0.41
CA ASN A 64 -1.81 5.90 0.50
C ASN A 64 -1.07 5.45 1.78
N LEU A 65 -1.51 4.35 2.40
CA LEU A 65 -0.86 3.78 3.58
C LEU A 65 0.56 3.28 3.28
N GLN A 66 0.81 2.70 2.10
CA GLN A 66 2.15 2.29 1.70
C GLN A 66 3.08 3.49 1.55
N GLN A 67 2.59 4.59 0.97
CA GLN A 67 3.35 5.82 0.84
C GLN A 67 3.65 6.44 2.23
N GLU A 68 2.66 6.49 3.12
CA GLU A 68 2.85 6.97 4.49
C GLU A 68 3.87 6.13 5.28
N VAL A 69 3.80 4.80 5.15
CA VAL A 69 4.79 3.89 5.77
C VAL A 69 6.20 4.14 5.23
N SER A 70 6.34 4.38 3.93
CA SER A 70 7.62 4.72 3.30
C SER A 70 8.19 6.03 3.86
N ASP A 71 7.36 7.07 3.89
CA ASP A 71 7.75 8.40 4.37
C ASP A 71 8.13 8.37 5.87
N LEU A 72 7.36 7.67 6.69
CA LEU A 72 7.66 7.50 8.11
C LEU A 72 8.97 6.74 8.34
N ARG A 73 9.22 5.66 7.58
CA ARG A 73 10.49 4.91 7.66
C ARG A 73 11.69 5.77 7.29
N GLN A 74 11.57 6.57 6.23
CA GLN A 74 12.63 7.50 5.84
C GLN A 74 12.90 8.55 6.93
N ARG A 75 11.83 9.07 7.55
CA ARG A 75 11.94 10.04 8.63
C ARG A 75 12.56 9.45 9.90
N CYS A 76 12.19 8.22 10.26
CA CYS A 76 12.81 7.50 11.36
C CYS A 76 14.31 7.29 11.11
N ALA A 77 14.70 6.81 9.94
CA ALA A 77 16.11 6.62 9.60
C ALA A 77 16.92 7.92 9.71
N ARG A 78 16.36 9.04 9.22
CA ARG A 78 17.02 10.35 9.34
C ARG A 78 17.16 10.81 10.78
N LEU A 79 16.11 10.65 11.59
CA LEU A 79 16.13 11.02 13.00
C LEU A 79 17.07 10.14 13.83
N GLU A 80 17.23 8.87 13.46
CA GLU A 80 18.20 7.96 14.08
C GLU A 80 19.65 8.37 13.74
N GLU A 81 19.91 8.76 12.49
CA GLU A 81 21.20 9.29 12.07
C GLU A 81 21.54 10.61 12.76
N GLU A 82 20.60 11.56 12.80
CA GLU A 82 20.74 12.83 13.53
C GLU A 82 20.98 12.59 15.03
N ASN A 83 20.24 11.67 15.66
CA ASN A 83 20.47 11.31 17.06
C ASN A 83 21.85 10.71 17.30
N LYS A 84 22.33 9.89 16.37
CA LYS A 84 23.66 9.29 16.46
C LYS A 84 24.74 10.37 16.39
N ASP A 85 24.68 11.26 15.40
CA ASP A 85 25.63 12.39 15.25
C ASP A 85 25.62 13.29 16.50
N LEU A 86 24.42 13.66 16.98
CA LEU A 86 24.29 14.48 18.18
C LEU A 86 24.86 13.81 19.43
N LYS A 87 24.65 12.50 19.61
CA LYS A 87 25.22 11.72 20.72
C LYS A 87 26.74 11.63 20.62
N GLU A 88 27.29 11.40 19.43
CA GLU A 88 28.74 11.38 19.20
C GLU A 88 29.36 12.75 19.50
N ARG A 89 28.71 13.84 19.09
CA ARG A 89 29.16 15.20 19.39
C ARG A 89 29.06 15.51 20.89
N LEU A 90 27.98 15.11 21.56
CA LEU A 90 27.86 15.27 23.02
C LEU A 90 28.98 14.53 23.77
N GLN A 91 29.30 13.28 23.38
CA GLN A 91 30.40 12.53 23.98
C GLN A 91 31.77 13.22 23.80
N GLN A 92 31.99 13.95 22.70
CA GLN A 92 33.22 14.72 22.49
C GLN A 92 33.31 15.95 23.39
N TYR A 93 32.17 16.55 23.77
CA TYR A 93 32.11 17.71 24.66
C TYR A 93 31.94 17.34 26.15
N GLU A 94 31.75 16.06 26.45
CA GLU A 94 31.73 15.51 27.81
C GLU A 94 32.99 14.65 28.09
N PRO A 95 34.23 15.18 27.97
CA PRO A 95 35.38 14.50 28.53
C PRO A 95 35.36 14.72 30.05
N ALA A 96 34.93 13.71 30.79
CA ALA A 96 35.17 13.57 32.23
C ALA A 96 34.94 14.86 33.07
N SER A 97 33.68 15.26 33.27
CA SER A 97 33.29 15.93 34.51
C SER A 97 32.88 14.88 35.56
N GLU A 98 33.77 13.92 35.81
CA GLU A 98 33.76 13.04 36.98
C GLU A 98 35.19 12.99 37.56
N ASP A 99 35.78 14.14 37.86
CA ASP A 99 36.76 14.22 38.95
C ASP A 99 36.71 15.62 39.57
N GLY A 100 36.44 15.70 40.87
CA GLY A 100 36.39 16.96 41.62
C GLY A 100 35.03 17.33 42.24
N GLY A 101 34.16 16.35 42.50
CA GLY A 101 33.08 16.54 43.47
C GLY A 101 33.65 16.64 44.90
N ALA A 102 33.70 17.86 45.41
CA ALA A 102 33.63 18.26 46.83
C ALA A 102 34.07 17.23 47.89
N ALA A 103 35.24 17.45 48.50
CA ALA A 103 35.50 17.07 49.89
C ALA A 103 35.77 18.36 50.68
N ASN A 104 34.85 18.64 51.60
CA ASN A 104 34.92 19.65 52.66
C ASN A 104 35.57 19.00 53.90
#